data_AF-A0AAU0X7H1-F1
#
_entry.id   AF-A0AAU0X7H1-F1
#
_cell.length_a   1.000
_cell.length_b   1.000
_cell.length_c   1.000
_cell.angle_alpha   90.00
_cell.angle_beta   90.00
_cell.angle_gamma   90.00
#
_symmetry.space_group_name_H-M   'P 1'
#
loop_
_entity.id
_entity.type
_entity.pdbx_description
1 polymer ?
#
loop_
_entity_poly.entity_id
_entity_poly.type
_entity_poly.pdbx_seq_one_letter_code
_entity_poly.pdbx_strand_id
1 'polypeptide(L)'
;MSAPLVVNTTDGTCWTRRASTRGGLALYAMAEVPSCPDVVMATYEELVEHGIAGEADALPMPVAPASQVGPIAHAAKNTDLLLADATERRRAAEWPWDMWCRICLVRLTSHRTEADALEAADRHVLVQHAPQAEVHQLMAAGGLVELERLRARVAELEPLRAKFADAAATVAELVVERGKRMKVEHALRDRIAELEVDRAEVLRQEATNLRRIEREAIPHGATGTRTGVLKAALILDERAEDLVAGRAADRLTELFAPTQSLREGETGGAS
;
A
#
# COMPACT_ATOMS: atom_id res chain seq x y z
N MET A 1 29.94 -0.21 -22.38
CA MET A 1 30.63 -0.11 -21.07
C MET A 1 29.68 -0.68 -20.03
N SER A 2 30.14 -1.53 -19.12
CA SER A 2 29.29 -2.06 -18.04
C SER A 2 29.01 -0.93 -17.06
N ALA A 3 27.75 -0.72 -16.67
CA ALA A 3 27.40 0.26 -15.64
C ALA A 3 27.89 -0.21 -14.26
N PRO A 4 28.35 0.69 -13.37
CA PRO A 4 28.88 0.33 -12.07
C PRO A 4 27.85 -0.38 -11.19
N LEU A 5 28.31 -1.23 -10.28
CA LEU A 5 27.43 -1.97 -9.37
C LEU A 5 27.01 -1.12 -8.17
N VAL A 6 27.92 -0.27 -7.70
CA VAL A 6 27.70 0.65 -6.57
C VAL A 6 28.14 2.04 -6.97
N VAL A 7 27.31 3.04 -6.65
CA VAL A 7 27.58 4.46 -6.89
C VAL A 7 27.40 5.18 -5.57
N ASN A 8 28.40 5.94 -5.14
CA ASN A 8 28.31 6.82 -3.98
C ASN A 8 28.20 8.25 -4.46
N THR A 9 27.15 8.94 -4.06
CA THR A 9 26.93 10.35 -4.40
C THR A 9 27.63 11.28 -3.38
N THR A 10 27.83 12.54 -3.74
CA THR A 10 28.57 13.53 -2.92
C THR A 10 27.90 13.88 -1.58
N ASP A 11 26.60 13.60 -1.48
CA ASP A 11 25.81 13.69 -0.25
C ASP A 11 26.08 12.52 0.74
N GLY A 12 26.90 11.53 0.34
CA GLY A 12 27.21 10.36 1.16
C GLY A 12 26.23 9.20 1.00
N THR A 13 25.25 9.30 0.10
CA THR A 13 24.27 8.24 -0.13
C THR A 13 24.87 7.12 -0.98
N CYS A 14 24.69 5.86 -0.54
CA CYS A 14 25.14 4.67 -1.24
C CYS A 14 24.02 4.08 -2.09
N TRP A 15 24.23 4.03 -3.41
CA TRP A 15 23.29 3.51 -4.40
C TRP A 15 23.82 2.19 -4.96
N THR A 16 22.92 1.21 -5.08
CA THR A 16 23.24 -0.13 -5.58
C THR A 16 22.42 -0.41 -6.82
N ARG A 17 23.05 -0.96 -7.85
CA ARG A 17 22.36 -1.36 -9.08
C ARG A 17 21.44 -2.52 -8.77
N ARG A 18 20.13 -2.35 -8.98
CA ARG A 18 19.11 -3.37 -8.67
C ARG A 18 18.54 -4.02 -9.91
N ALA A 19 18.40 -3.25 -10.98
CA ALA A 19 17.79 -3.71 -12.21
C ALA A 19 18.44 -3.07 -13.43
N SER A 20 18.01 -3.50 -14.60
CA SER A 20 18.30 -2.84 -15.86
C SER A 20 17.06 -2.87 -16.73
N THR A 21 16.74 -1.78 -17.41
CA THR A 21 15.59 -1.72 -18.32
C THR A 21 15.83 -2.59 -19.55
N ARG A 22 14.78 -2.88 -20.31
CA ARG A 22 14.89 -3.57 -21.62
C ARG A 22 15.84 -2.85 -22.60
N GLY A 23 16.01 -1.53 -22.44
CA GLY A 23 16.95 -0.72 -23.22
C GLY A 23 18.40 -0.78 -22.72
N GLY A 24 18.69 -1.55 -21.66
CA GLY A 24 20.02 -1.67 -21.06
C GLY A 24 20.39 -0.53 -20.10
N LEU A 25 19.44 0.32 -19.70
CA LEU A 25 19.69 1.38 -18.73
C LEU A 25 19.75 0.80 -17.32
N ALA A 26 20.83 1.07 -16.60
CA ALA A 26 21.00 0.64 -15.21
C ALA A 26 20.09 1.45 -14.27
N LEU A 27 19.37 0.75 -13.40
CA LEU A 27 18.51 1.33 -12.38
C LEU A 27 19.09 1.07 -10.99
N TYR A 28 19.12 2.13 -10.18
CA TYR A 28 19.75 2.15 -8.87
C TYR A 28 18.72 2.45 -7.78
N ALA A 29 18.92 1.80 -6.63
CA ALA A 29 18.19 2.10 -5.41
C ALA A 29 19.17 2.26 -4.25
N MET A 30 18.77 3.04 -3.23
CA MET A 30 19.55 3.18 -2.00
C MET A 30 19.82 1.82 -1.37
N ALA A 31 21.05 1.61 -0.89
CA ALA A 31 21.48 0.32 -0.35
C ALA A 31 20.62 -0.17 0.83
N GLU A 32 20.11 0.77 1.63
CA GLU A 32 19.31 0.51 2.84
C GLU A 32 17.86 0.10 2.54
N VAL A 33 17.38 0.30 1.31
CA VAL A 33 15.99 -0.02 0.93
C VAL A 33 15.94 -1.46 0.39
N PRO A 34 15.37 -2.43 1.13
CA PRO A 34 15.43 -3.85 0.76
C PRO A 34 14.55 -4.20 -0.44
N SER A 35 13.51 -3.41 -0.72
CA SER A 35 12.62 -3.58 -1.87
C SER A 35 12.21 -2.21 -2.39
N CYS A 36 12.69 -1.85 -3.58
CA CYS A 36 12.35 -0.60 -4.26
C CYS A 36 11.68 -0.95 -5.59
N PRO A 37 10.47 -0.45 -5.89
CA PRO A 37 9.85 -0.63 -7.21
C PRO A 37 10.66 0.05 -8.31
N ASP A 38 10.69 -0.53 -9.51
CA ASP A 38 11.45 0.00 -10.66
C ASP A 38 11.11 1.46 -11.00
N VAL A 39 9.84 1.85 -10.82
CA VAL A 39 9.36 3.24 -11.09
C VAL A 39 9.91 4.29 -10.11
N VAL A 40 10.56 3.87 -9.01
CA VAL A 40 11.16 4.74 -7.99
C VAL A 40 12.69 4.63 -8.00
N MET A 41 13.26 3.81 -8.89
CA MET A 41 14.71 3.69 -9.02
C MET A 41 15.29 4.86 -9.82
N ALA A 42 16.46 5.32 -9.42
CA ALA A 42 17.20 6.37 -10.12
C ALA A 42 18.01 5.77 -11.28
N THR A 43 18.11 6.52 -12.37
CA THR A 43 19.01 6.23 -13.49
C THR A 43 20.42 6.74 -13.18
N TYR A 44 21.43 6.22 -13.90
CA TYR A 44 22.80 6.71 -13.74
C TYR A 44 22.94 8.20 -14.06
N GLU A 45 22.21 8.70 -15.07
CA GLU A 45 22.24 10.12 -15.45
C GLU A 45 21.72 11.02 -14.32
N GLU A 46 20.62 10.63 -13.67
CA GLU A 46 20.10 11.35 -12.50
C GLU A 46 21.12 11.34 -11.33
N LEU A 47 21.84 10.23 -11.11
CA LEU A 47 22.88 10.18 -10.07
C LEU A 47 24.10 11.09 -10.40
N VAL A 48 24.41 11.30 -11.68
CA VAL A 48 25.46 12.24 -12.11
C VAL A 48 25.07 13.67 -11.76
N GLU A 49 23.79 14.03 -11.87
CA GLU A 49 23.29 15.36 -11.48
C GLU A 49 23.46 15.63 -9.98
N HIS A 50 23.37 14.58 -9.15
CA HIS A 50 23.64 14.64 -7.71
C HIS A 50 25.15 14.61 -7.35
N GLY A 51 26.01 14.47 -8.36
CA GLY A 51 27.46 14.40 -8.21
C GLY A 51 27.93 13.04 -7.67
N ILE A 52 28.75 12.35 -8.46
CA ILE A 52 29.34 11.06 -8.08
C ILE A 52 30.65 11.29 -7.32
N ALA A 53 30.71 10.82 -6.08
CA ALA A 53 31.92 10.82 -5.25
C ALA A 53 32.81 9.59 -5.49
N GLY A 54 32.22 8.47 -5.92
CA GLY A 54 32.96 7.28 -6.29
C GLY A 54 32.06 6.18 -6.85
N GLU A 55 32.66 5.27 -7.63
CA GLU A 55 31.99 4.13 -8.27
C GLU A 55 32.77 2.84 -8.03
N ALA A 56 32.07 1.71 -7.98
CA ALA A 56 32.68 0.38 -7.86
C ALA A 56 31.96 -0.63 -8.75
N ASP A 57 32.75 -1.35 -9.57
CA ASP A 57 32.27 -2.42 -10.46
C ASP A 57 32.11 -3.77 -9.77
N ALA A 58 32.73 -3.93 -8.59
CA ALA A 58 32.66 -5.15 -7.80
C ALA A 58 32.56 -4.79 -6.31
N LEU A 59 31.72 -5.52 -5.58
CA LEU A 59 31.71 -5.45 -4.12
C LEU A 59 33.07 -5.97 -3.61
N PRO A 60 33.68 -5.33 -2.59
CA PRO A 60 34.84 -5.90 -1.94
C PRO A 60 34.45 -7.28 -1.41
N MET A 61 35.13 -8.32 -1.89
CA MET A 61 34.95 -9.67 -1.41
C MET A 61 35.15 -9.65 0.12
N PRO A 62 34.22 -10.17 0.93
CA PRO A 62 34.42 -10.20 2.37
C PRO A 62 35.64 -11.07 2.66
N VAL A 63 36.75 -10.41 3.03
CA VAL A 63 37.88 -11.10 3.63
C VAL A 63 37.40 -11.55 5.00
N ALA A 64 37.01 -12.82 5.11
CA ALA A 64 36.51 -13.38 6.35
C ALA A 64 37.56 -13.14 7.46
N PRO A 65 37.22 -12.42 8.54
CA PRO A 65 38.10 -12.38 9.71
C PRO A 65 38.16 -13.79 10.30
N ALA A 66 39.37 -14.24 10.62
CA ALA A 66 39.61 -15.53 11.24
C ALA A 66 38.70 -15.73 12.47
N SER A 67 38.02 -16.87 12.47
CA SER A 67 37.05 -17.33 13.47
C SER A 67 37.52 -17.09 14.91
N GLN A 68 36.77 -16.28 15.67
CA GLN A 68 36.72 -16.39 17.12
C GLN A 68 35.29 -16.76 17.53
N VAL A 69 35.18 -17.92 18.17
CA VAL A 69 33.96 -18.55 18.63
C VAL A 69 33.45 -17.85 19.90
N GLY A 70 32.19 -17.44 19.91
CA GLY A 70 31.42 -17.05 21.10
C GLY A 70 29.91 -17.20 20.84
N PRO A 71 29.10 -17.66 21.81
CA PRO A 71 27.76 -18.18 21.53
C PRO A 71 26.71 -17.06 21.44
N ILE A 72 26.02 -16.94 20.30
CA ILE A 72 24.87 -16.04 20.14
C ILE A 72 23.59 -16.87 20.10
N ALA A 73 22.89 -16.93 21.23
CA ALA A 73 21.55 -17.52 21.37
C ALA A 73 20.41 -16.52 21.10
N HIS A 74 20.69 -15.32 20.55
CA HIS A 74 19.69 -14.26 20.36
C HIS A 74 19.10 -14.14 18.95
N ALA A 75 19.66 -14.83 17.94
CA ALA A 75 19.23 -14.65 16.54
C ALA A 75 17.95 -15.43 16.17
N ALA A 76 17.59 -16.48 16.90
CA ALA A 76 16.48 -17.37 16.51
C ALA A 76 15.07 -16.78 16.79
N LYS A 77 14.92 -15.79 17.69
CA LYS A 77 13.62 -15.20 18.02
C LYS A 77 13.15 -14.13 17.04
N ASN A 78 14.05 -13.50 16.28
CA ASN A 78 13.69 -12.43 15.35
C ASN A 78 13.16 -12.96 14.01
N THR A 79 13.58 -14.15 13.59
CA THR A 79 13.10 -14.78 12.36
C THR A 79 11.65 -15.25 12.45
N ASP A 80 11.20 -15.74 13.61
CA ASP A 80 9.81 -16.18 13.80
C ASP A 80 8.83 -15.00 13.83
N LEU A 81 9.24 -13.85 14.39
CA LEU A 81 8.44 -12.61 14.40
C LEU A 81 8.29 -12.00 12.99
N LEU A 82 9.36 -12.04 12.18
CA LEU A 82 9.33 -11.55 10.79
C LEU A 82 8.53 -12.45 9.86
N LEU A 83 8.55 -13.78 10.08
CA LEU A 83 7.72 -14.73 9.34
C LEU A 83 6.24 -14.61 9.72
N ALA A 84 5.92 -14.39 11.01
CA ALA A 84 4.56 -14.12 11.46
C ALA A 84 3.99 -12.84 10.82
N ASP A 85 4.76 -11.75 10.81
CA ASP A 85 4.37 -10.47 10.20
C ASP A 85 4.19 -10.59 8.66
N ALA A 86 5.04 -11.35 7.97
CA ALA A 86 4.89 -11.63 6.55
C ALA A 86 3.62 -12.45 6.23
N THR A 87 3.24 -13.40 7.09
CA THR A 87 2.01 -14.19 6.93
C THR A 87 0.74 -13.40 7.29
N GLU A 88 0.79 -12.48 8.26
CA GLU A 88 -0.32 -11.57 8.57
C GLU A 88 -0.57 -10.56 7.44
N ARG A 89 0.49 -10.04 6.82
CA ARG A 89 0.36 -9.11 5.67
C ARG A 89 -0.32 -9.73 4.46
N ARG A 90 -0.09 -11.03 4.20
CA ARG A 90 -0.82 -11.76 3.14
C ARG A 90 -2.31 -11.91 3.45
N ARG A 91 -2.68 -12.12 4.72
CA ARG A 91 -4.10 -12.21 5.13
C ARG A 91 -4.79 -10.85 5.16
N ALA A 92 -4.06 -9.78 5.50
CA ALA A 92 -4.59 -8.43 5.52
C ALA A 92 -5.07 -7.96 4.13
N ALA A 93 -4.47 -8.42 3.03
CA ALA A 93 -4.89 -8.06 1.67
C ALA A 93 -6.29 -8.59 1.29
N GLU A 94 -6.78 -9.62 1.97
CA GLU A 94 -8.08 -10.25 1.73
C GLU A 94 -9.19 -9.73 2.67
N TRP A 95 -8.86 -8.81 3.57
CA TRP A 95 -9.79 -8.40 4.61
C TRP A 95 -10.74 -7.29 4.15
N PRO A 96 -12.04 -7.41 4.47
CA PRO A 96 -13.00 -6.33 4.37
C PRO A 96 -12.48 -5.05 5.04
N TRP A 97 -12.74 -3.89 4.41
CA TRP A 97 -12.21 -2.59 4.84
C TRP A 97 -12.54 -2.25 6.32
N ASP A 98 -13.71 -2.67 6.80
CA ASP A 98 -14.14 -2.52 8.20
C ASP A 98 -13.25 -3.31 9.19
N MET A 99 -12.72 -4.45 8.75
CA MET A 99 -11.78 -5.26 9.52
C MET A 99 -10.36 -4.65 9.51
N TRP A 100 -9.96 -4.06 8.38
CA TRP A 100 -8.71 -3.27 8.27
C TRP A 100 -8.71 -2.06 9.21
N CYS A 101 -9.81 -1.28 9.20
CA CYS A 101 -9.96 -0.12 10.07
C CYS A 101 -9.90 -0.51 11.55
N ARG A 102 -10.54 -1.61 11.93
CA ARG A 102 -10.52 -2.14 13.31
C ARG A 102 -9.12 -2.53 13.75
N ILE A 103 -8.33 -3.16 12.89
CA ILE A 103 -7.00 -3.67 13.27
C ILE A 103 -5.94 -2.56 13.26
N CYS A 104 -6.03 -1.59 12.34
CA CYS A 104 -5.23 -0.37 12.43
C CYS A 104 -5.55 0.43 13.69
N LEU A 105 -6.83 0.57 14.06
CA LEU A 105 -7.23 1.22 15.31
C LEU A 105 -6.71 0.45 16.53
N VAL A 106 -6.81 -0.89 16.56
CA VAL A 106 -6.29 -1.72 17.66
C VAL A 106 -4.78 -1.65 17.76
N ARG A 107 -4.03 -1.63 16.65
CA ARG A 107 -2.56 -1.45 16.67
C ARG A 107 -2.17 -0.05 17.13
N LEU A 108 -2.87 0.99 16.67
CA LEU A 108 -2.63 2.37 17.13
C LEU A 108 -2.93 2.54 18.63
N THR A 109 -3.99 1.93 19.14
CA THR A 109 -4.29 1.95 20.59
C THR A 109 -3.33 1.06 21.38
N SER A 110 -2.89 -0.08 20.83
CA SER A 110 -1.93 -0.98 21.48
C SER A 110 -0.55 -0.33 21.63
N HIS A 111 -0.04 0.35 20.60
CA HIS A 111 1.20 1.11 20.71
C HIS A 111 1.10 2.28 21.69
N ARG A 112 -0.08 2.89 21.83
CA ARG A 112 -0.34 3.90 22.85
C ARG A 112 -0.32 3.29 24.26
N THR A 113 -0.98 2.15 24.45
CA THR A 113 -0.97 1.44 25.74
C THR A 113 0.40 0.84 26.09
N GLU A 114 1.20 0.41 25.11
CA GLU A 114 2.57 -0.05 25.32
C GLU A 114 3.49 1.11 25.71
N ALA A 115 3.36 2.27 25.07
CA ALA A 115 4.07 3.48 25.47
C ALA A 115 3.67 3.94 26.89
N ASP A 116 2.37 3.92 27.20
CA ASP A 116 1.85 4.25 28.53
C ASP A 116 2.28 3.21 29.59
N ALA A 117 2.36 1.92 29.23
CA ALA A 117 2.82 0.85 30.11
C ALA A 117 4.34 0.88 30.34
N LEU A 118 5.13 1.25 29.33
CA LEU A 118 6.56 1.53 29.46
C LEU A 118 6.78 2.73 30.38
N GLU A 119 6.01 3.80 30.21
CA GLU A 119 6.10 4.99 31.09
C GLU A 119 5.70 4.66 32.55
N ALA A 120 4.71 3.79 32.75
CA ALA A 120 4.30 3.31 34.06
C ALA A 120 5.33 2.34 34.69
N ALA A 121 5.93 1.45 33.90
CA ALA A 121 6.96 0.52 34.33
C ALA A 121 8.27 1.24 34.72
N ASP A 122 8.66 2.26 33.95
CA ASP A 122 9.86 3.07 34.22
C ASP A 122 9.72 3.84 35.56
N ARG A 123 8.50 4.31 35.88
CA ARG A 123 8.19 4.92 37.19
C ARG A 123 8.17 3.93 38.35
N HIS A 124 7.86 2.65 38.13
CA HIS A 124 7.75 1.65 39.21
C HIS A 124 9.05 0.91 39.49
N VAL A 125 9.87 0.63 38.46
CA VAL A 125 11.11 -0.14 38.59
C VAL A 125 12.25 0.69 39.20
N LEU A 126 12.29 2.01 38.96
CA LEU A 126 13.31 2.90 39.55
C LEU A 126 13.15 3.13 41.06
N VAL A 127 11.97 2.87 41.64
CA VAL A 127 11.64 3.26 43.02
C VAL A 127 11.81 2.12 44.03
N GLN A 128 11.82 0.85 43.62
CA GLN A 128 11.69 -0.26 44.59
C GLN A 128 12.89 -1.21 44.72
N HIS A 129 13.82 -1.32 43.77
CA HIS A 129 14.80 -2.44 43.77
C HIS A 129 16.29 -2.13 43.54
N ALA A 130 16.72 -0.86 43.55
CA ALA A 130 18.15 -0.57 43.58
C ALA A 130 18.62 -0.37 45.05
N PRO A 131 19.66 -1.07 45.54
CA PRO A 131 20.25 -0.77 46.84
C PRO A 131 20.72 0.69 46.83
N GLN A 132 20.23 1.50 47.76
CA GLN A 132 20.47 2.96 47.81
C GLN A 132 21.96 3.35 47.70
N ALA A 133 22.88 2.46 48.06
CA ALA A 133 24.32 2.67 47.95
C ALA A 133 24.86 2.67 46.50
N GLU A 134 24.32 1.85 45.59
CA GLU A 134 24.75 1.79 44.18
C GLU A 134 24.17 2.95 43.36
N VAL A 135 22.94 3.38 43.66
CA VAL A 135 22.33 4.58 43.05
C VAL A 135 23.14 5.83 43.41
N HIS A 136 23.59 5.95 44.65
CA HIS A 136 24.46 7.06 45.07
C HIS A 136 25.84 7.02 44.41
N GLN A 137 26.42 5.84 44.13
CA GLN A 137 27.70 5.72 43.42
C GLN A 137 27.58 6.00 41.90
N LEU A 138 26.49 5.56 41.25
CA LEU A 138 26.17 5.89 39.85
C LEU A 138 25.88 7.39 39.66
N MET A 139 25.18 8.02 40.62
CA MET A 139 24.96 9.47 40.64
C MET A 139 26.26 10.26 40.89
N ALA A 140 27.19 9.72 41.69
CA ALA A 140 28.45 10.38 42.05
C ALA A 140 29.55 10.29 40.98
N ALA A 141 29.53 9.30 40.08
CA ALA A 141 30.59 9.06 39.09
C ALA A 141 30.39 9.73 37.71
N GLY A 142 29.34 10.55 37.55
CA GLY A 142 29.00 11.19 36.26
C GLY A 142 27.52 11.05 35.86
N GLY A 143 26.72 10.32 36.64
CA GLY A 143 25.30 10.09 36.37
C GLY A 143 24.45 11.36 36.35
N LEU A 144 24.83 12.43 37.07
CA LEU A 144 24.13 13.72 37.01
C LEU A 144 24.27 14.40 35.63
N VAL A 145 25.46 14.34 35.02
CA VAL A 145 25.71 14.92 33.69
C VAL A 145 24.96 14.12 32.61
N GLU A 146 24.94 12.80 32.73
CA GLU A 146 24.19 11.96 31.79
C GLU A 146 22.66 12.11 31.98
N LEU A 147 22.18 12.28 33.22
CA LEU A 147 20.77 12.61 33.50
C LEU A 147 20.37 13.96 32.91
N GLU A 148 21.21 14.99 33.04
CA GLU A 148 20.97 16.30 32.42
C GLU A 148 20.98 16.20 30.89
N ARG A 149 21.90 15.42 30.31
CA ARG A 149 21.94 15.16 28.87
C ARG A 149 20.68 14.44 28.38
N LEU A 150 20.23 13.41 29.09
CA LEU A 150 19.00 12.69 28.76
C LEU A 150 17.77 13.58 28.92
N ARG A 151 17.70 14.41 29.96
CA ARG A 151 16.63 15.41 30.13
C ARG A 151 16.60 16.43 29.00
N ALA A 152 17.76 16.94 28.59
CA ALA A 152 17.87 17.84 27.45
C ALA A 152 17.38 17.16 26.16
N ARG A 153 17.77 15.90 25.93
CA ARG A 153 17.32 15.13 24.77
C ARG A 153 15.82 14.83 24.80
N VAL A 154 15.24 14.52 25.96
CA VAL A 154 13.78 14.37 26.12
C VAL A 154 13.08 15.69 25.82
N ALA A 155 13.61 16.82 26.33
CA ALA A 155 13.06 18.14 26.04
C ALA A 155 13.13 18.52 24.55
N GLU A 156 14.16 18.08 23.82
CA GLU A 156 14.27 18.21 22.36
C GLU A 156 13.28 17.32 21.59
N LEU A 157 12.96 16.13 22.14
CA LEU A 157 12.04 15.18 21.52
C LEU A 157 10.57 15.47 21.78
N GLU A 158 10.21 16.09 22.89
CA GLU A 158 8.83 16.49 23.22
C GLU A 158 8.13 17.33 22.11
N PRO A 159 8.74 18.38 21.52
CA PRO A 159 8.09 19.10 20.43
C PRO A 159 7.94 18.25 19.16
N LEU A 160 8.82 17.26 18.94
CA LEU A 160 8.65 16.31 17.84
C LEU A 160 7.49 15.35 18.12
N ARG A 161 7.36 14.85 19.36
CA ARG A 161 6.24 14.02 19.80
C ARG A 161 4.90 14.74 19.59
N ALA A 162 4.83 16.02 19.95
CA ALA A 162 3.65 16.86 19.70
C ALA A 162 3.32 16.96 18.20
N LYS A 163 4.33 17.25 17.35
CA LYS A 163 4.15 17.29 15.90
C LYS A 163 3.66 15.96 15.30
N PHE A 164 4.20 14.84 15.78
CA PHE A 164 3.74 13.51 15.34
C PHE A 164 2.31 13.21 15.81
N ALA A 165 1.92 13.65 17.01
CA ALA A 165 0.55 13.50 17.49
C ALA A 165 -0.44 14.31 16.63
N ASP A 166 -0.10 15.55 16.28
CA ASP A 166 -0.91 16.41 15.40
C ASP A 166 -1.02 15.82 13.98
N ALA A 167 0.10 15.31 13.45
CA ALA A 167 0.10 14.64 12.15
C ALA A 167 -0.75 13.36 12.17
N ALA A 168 -0.67 12.55 13.23
CA ALA A 168 -1.48 11.35 13.39
C ALA A 168 -2.98 11.68 13.50
N ALA A 169 -3.36 12.75 14.20
CA ALA A 169 -4.73 13.24 14.26
C ALA A 169 -5.23 13.65 12.87
N THR A 170 -4.43 14.41 12.13
CA THR A 170 -4.74 14.83 10.75
C THR A 170 -4.95 13.62 9.82
N VAL A 171 -4.08 12.61 9.89
CA VAL A 171 -4.22 11.38 9.10
C VAL A 171 -5.50 10.63 9.48
N ALA A 172 -5.83 10.55 10.77
CA ALA A 172 -7.08 9.91 11.22
C ALA A 172 -8.32 10.60 10.65
N GLU A 173 -8.36 11.94 10.63
CA GLU A 173 -9.44 12.71 10.01
C GLU A 173 -9.55 12.43 8.50
N LEU A 174 -8.42 12.43 7.77
CA LEU A 174 -8.40 12.13 6.34
C LEU A 174 -8.90 10.71 6.02
N VAL A 175 -8.56 9.73 6.85
CA VAL A 175 -9.06 8.35 6.71
C VAL A 175 -10.57 8.30 6.91
N VAL A 176 -11.10 9.01 7.92
CA VAL A 176 -12.55 9.10 8.15
C VAL A 176 -13.27 9.76 6.97
N GLU A 177 -12.74 10.88 6.47
CA GLU A 177 -13.31 11.57 5.30
C GLU A 177 -13.25 10.72 4.03
N ARG A 178 -12.15 10.00 3.80
CA ARG A 178 -12.06 9.02 2.70
C ARG A 178 -13.10 7.92 2.84
N GLY A 179 -13.29 7.40 4.05
CA GLY A 179 -14.34 6.41 4.33
C GLY A 179 -15.75 6.93 4.02
N LYS A 180 -16.04 8.20 4.35
CA LYS A 180 -17.33 8.84 3.99
C LYS A 180 -17.49 8.97 2.47
N ARG A 181 -16.45 9.42 1.76
CA ARG A 181 -16.47 9.54 0.28
C ARG A 181 -16.71 8.20 -0.39
N MET A 182 -16.02 7.14 0.07
CA MET A 182 -16.22 5.79 -0.47
C MET A 182 -17.64 5.27 -0.26
N LYS A 183 -18.27 5.57 0.89
CA LYS A 183 -19.69 5.22 1.10
C LYS A 183 -20.61 5.90 0.09
N VAL A 184 -20.37 7.19 -0.18
CA VAL A 184 -21.14 7.94 -1.19
C VAL A 184 -20.89 7.38 -2.58
N GLU A 185 -19.64 7.09 -2.92
CA GLU A 185 -19.27 6.51 -4.21
C GLU A 185 -19.94 5.15 -4.43
N HIS A 186 -19.94 4.27 -3.42
CA HIS A 186 -20.60 2.98 -3.50
C HIS A 186 -22.12 3.13 -3.69
N ALA A 187 -22.75 4.02 -2.92
CA ALA A 187 -24.19 4.31 -3.07
C ALA A 187 -24.52 4.90 -4.46
N LEU A 188 -23.64 5.71 -5.04
CA LEU A 188 -23.81 6.23 -6.41
C LEU A 188 -23.67 5.11 -7.46
N ARG A 189 -22.72 4.18 -7.29
CA ARG A 189 -22.59 3.03 -8.19
C ARG A 189 -23.82 2.12 -8.12
N ASP A 190 -24.33 1.84 -6.92
CA ASP A 190 -25.57 1.09 -6.75
C ASP A 190 -26.74 1.78 -7.45
N ARG A 191 -26.86 3.10 -7.30
CA ARG A 191 -27.91 3.88 -7.96
C ARG A 191 -27.78 3.88 -9.49
N ILE A 192 -26.57 3.97 -10.02
CA ILE A 192 -26.33 3.87 -11.48
C ILE A 192 -26.78 2.49 -11.96
N ALA A 193 -26.41 1.43 -11.25
CA ALA A 193 -26.78 0.06 -11.60
C ALA A 193 -28.30 -0.17 -11.56
N GLU A 194 -29.03 0.44 -10.63
CA GLU A 194 -30.50 0.45 -10.64
C GLU A 194 -31.05 1.15 -11.89
N LEU A 195 -30.55 2.36 -12.19
CA LEU A 195 -31.01 3.15 -13.34
C LEU A 195 -30.74 2.45 -14.68
N GLU A 196 -29.66 1.69 -14.79
CA GLU A 196 -29.36 0.88 -15.98
C GLU A 196 -30.35 -0.27 -16.17
N VAL A 197 -30.81 -0.89 -15.08
CA VAL A 197 -31.88 -1.91 -15.12
C VAL A 197 -33.20 -1.28 -15.55
N ASP A 198 -33.60 -0.16 -14.93
CA ASP A 198 -34.82 0.56 -15.28
C ASP A 198 -34.79 0.97 -16.77
N ARG A 199 -33.63 1.46 -17.24
CA ARG A 199 -33.43 1.82 -18.65
C ARG A 199 -33.58 0.61 -19.58
N ALA A 200 -33.01 -0.55 -19.22
CA ALA A 200 -33.16 -1.78 -20.00
C ALA A 200 -34.62 -2.24 -20.06
N GLU A 201 -35.39 -2.09 -18.98
CA GLU A 201 -36.83 -2.39 -18.97
C GLU A 201 -37.62 -1.47 -19.92
N VAL A 202 -37.35 -0.16 -19.89
CA VAL A 202 -37.97 0.79 -20.83
C VAL A 202 -37.66 0.43 -22.28
N LEU A 203 -36.42 0.09 -22.60
CA LEU A 203 -36.03 -0.31 -23.97
C LEU A 203 -36.77 -1.57 -24.44
N ARG A 204 -36.91 -2.59 -23.57
CA ARG A 204 -37.70 -3.80 -23.89
C ARG A 204 -39.18 -3.49 -24.10
N GLN A 205 -39.73 -2.57 -23.30
CA GLN A 205 -41.11 -2.14 -23.46
C GLN A 205 -41.32 -1.40 -24.79
N GLU A 206 -40.38 -0.52 -25.17
CA GLU A 206 -40.40 0.16 -26.48
C GLU A 206 -40.28 -0.82 -27.64
N ALA A 207 -39.38 -1.81 -27.56
CA ALA A 207 -39.26 -2.86 -28.56
C ALA A 207 -40.57 -3.65 -28.72
N THR A 208 -41.23 -3.98 -27.59
CA THR A 208 -42.54 -4.63 -27.57
C THR A 208 -43.62 -3.77 -28.21
N ASN A 209 -43.63 -2.47 -27.92
CA ASN A 209 -44.56 -1.51 -28.51
C ASN A 209 -44.37 -1.40 -30.04
N LEU A 210 -43.12 -1.36 -30.53
CA LEU A 210 -42.81 -1.35 -31.96
C LEU A 210 -43.30 -2.62 -32.67
N ARG A 211 -43.09 -3.79 -32.07
CA ARG A 211 -43.62 -5.07 -32.57
C ARG A 211 -45.15 -5.11 -32.56
N ARG A 212 -45.80 -4.42 -31.62
CA ARG A 212 -47.27 -4.27 -31.62
C ARG A 212 -47.73 -3.39 -32.78
N ILE A 213 -47.11 -2.21 -32.97
CA ILE A 213 -47.41 -1.29 -34.07
C ILE A 213 -47.20 -1.98 -35.43
N GLU A 214 -46.13 -2.76 -35.56
CA GLU A 214 -45.86 -3.54 -36.78
C GLU A 214 -46.99 -4.52 -37.12
N ARG A 215 -47.54 -5.22 -36.12
CA ARG A 215 -48.66 -6.15 -36.30
C ARG A 215 -49.99 -5.47 -36.58
N GLU A 216 -50.26 -4.34 -35.91
CA GLU A 216 -51.60 -3.71 -35.91
C GLU A 216 -51.76 -2.64 -36.99
N ALA A 217 -50.71 -1.86 -37.28
CA ALA A 217 -50.82 -0.63 -38.06
C ALA A 217 -50.20 -0.72 -39.47
N ILE A 218 -49.34 -1.71 -39.73
CA ILE A 218 -48.64 -1.83 -41.02
C ILE A 218 -49.38 -2.82 -41.93
N PRO A 219 -49.99 -2.38 -43.05
CA PRO A 219 -50.66 -3.27 -43.98
C PRO A 219 -49.66 -4.25 -44.60
N HIS A 220 -50.12 -5.47 -44.91
CA HIS A 220 -49.26 -6.58 -45.31
C HIS A 220 -48.44 -6.35 -46.60
N GLY A 221 -48.75 -5.31 -47.38
CA GLY A 221 -48.01 -4.91 -48.59
C GLY A 221 -46.85 -3.91 -48.36
N ALA A 222 -46.71 -3.30 -47.18
CA ALA A 222 -45.71 -2.27 -46.90
C ALA A 222 -44.40 -2.88 -46.33
N THR A 223 -43.75 -3.74 -47.12
CA THR A 223 -42.57 -4.53 -46.71
C THR A 223 -41.38 -3.69 -46.24
N GLY A 224 -41.13 -2.53 -46.84
CA GLY A 224 -40.04 -1.63 -46.44
C GLY A 224 -40.22 -1.06 -45.03
N THR A 225 -41.41 -0.51 -44.74
CA THR A 225 -41.73 0.08 -43.44
C THR A 225 -41.74 -0.98 -42.33
N ARG A 226 -42.27 -2.16 -42.64
CA ARG A 226 -42.31 -3.32 -41.72
C ARG A 226 -40.90 -3.74 -41.28
N THR A 227 -39.99 -3.86 -42.25
CA THR A 227 -38.60 -4.24 -42.00
C THR A 227 -37.86 -3.21 -41.14
N GLY A 228 -38.10 -1.91 -41.38
CA GLY A 228 -37.53 -0.82 -40.59
C GLY A 228 -37.94 -0.87 -39.11
N VAL A 229 -39.22 -1.12 -38.84
CA VAL A 229 -39.75 -1.19 -37.46
C VAL A 229 -39.21 -2.41 -36.71
N LEU A 230 -39.14 -3.58 -37.37
CA LEU A 230 -38.56 -4.78 -36.77
C LEU A 230 -37.05 -4.63 -36.47
N LYS A 231 -36.30 -3.99 -37.38
CA LYS A 231 -34.88 -3.70 -37.16
C LYS A 231 -34.68 -2.76 -35.98
N ALA A 232 -35.52 -1.73 -35.85
CA ALA A 232 -35.48 -0.82 -34.70
C ALA A 232 -35.77 -1.56 -33.38
N ALA A 233 -36.78 -2.45 -33.35
CA ALA A 233 -37.07 -3.26 -32.17
C ALA A 233 -35.90 -4.17 -31.77
N LEU A 234 -35.25 -4.82 -32.75
CA LEU A 234 -34.10 -5.69 -32.49
C LEU A 234 -32.90 -4.91 -31.91
N ILE A 235 -32.62 -3.71 -32.44
CA ILE A 235 -31.55 -2.84 -31.91
C ILE A 235 -31.84 -2.42 -30.45
N LEU A 236 -33.11 -2.15 -30.11
CA LEU A 236 -33.48 -1.79 -28.73
C LEU A 236 -33.33 -2.97 -27.77
N ASP A 237 -33.67 -4.19 -28.20
CA ASP A 237 -33.47 -5.41 -27.41
C ASP A 237 -31.97 -5.69 -27.17
N GLU A 238 -31.14 -5.63 -28.23
CA GLU A 238 -29.68 -5.79 -28.11
C GLU A 238 -29.08 -4.79 -27.11
N ARG A 239 -29.47 -3.51 -27.20
CA ARG A 239 -29.03 -2.48 -26.24
C ARG A 239 -29.49 -2.74 -24.81
N ALA A 240 -30.68 -3.30 -24.63
CA ALA A 240 -31.17 -3.67 -23.30
C ALA A 240 -30.40 -4.87 -22.73
N GLU A 241 -29.97 -5.81 -23.58
CA GLU A 241 -29.11 -6.93 -23.19
C GLU A 241 -27.70 -6.45 -22.82
N ASP A 242 -27.10 -5.56 -23.61
CA ASP A 242 -25.77 -5.00 -23.34
C ASP A 242 -25.69 -4.28 -21.98
N LEU A 243 -26.73 -3.50 -21.62
CA LEU A 243 -26.79 -2.83 -20.31
C LEU A 243 -26.83 -3.82 -19.14
N VAL A 244 -27.52 -4.95 -19.30
CA VAL A 244 -27.58 -6.00 -18.27
C VAL A 244 -26.30 -6.83 -18.23
N ALA A 245 -25.70 -7.10 -19.39
CA ALA A 245 -24.45 -7.85 -19.50
C ALA A 245 -23.25 -7.07 -18.94
N GLY A 246 -23.18 -5.75 -19.18
CA GLY A 246 -22.16 -4.88 -18.59
C GLY A 246 -22.13 -4.97 -17.07
N ARG A 247 -23.30 -4.99 -16.42
CA ARG A 247 -23.42 -5.18 -14.97
C ARG A 247 -22.87 -6.53 -14.48
N ALA A 248 -23.03 -7.59 -15.25
CA ALA A 248 -22.49 -8.91 -14.91
C ALA A 248 -20.96 -8.92 -15.00
N ALA A 249 -20.39 -8.24 -16.01
CA ALA A 249 -18.95 -8.09 -16.17
C ALA A 249 -18.32 -7.24 -15.05
N ASP A 250 -18.96 -6.13 -14.67
CA ASP A 250 -18.47 -5.26 -13.58
C ASP A 250 -18.48 -5.99 -12.22
N ARG A 251 -19.54 -6.76 -11.92
CA ARG A 251 -19.60 -7.59 -10.70
C ARG A 251 -18.52 -8.68 -10.67
N LEU A 252 -18.23 -9.30 -11.80
CA LEU A 252 -17.14 -10.28 -11.89
C LEU A 252 -15.80 -9.57 -11.69
N THR A 253 -15.61 -8.40 -12.30
CA THR A 253 -14.38 -7.61 -12.13
C THR A 253 -14.17 -7.19 -10.67
N GLU A 254 -15.22 -6.78 -9.95
CA GLU A 254 -15.12 -6.49 -8.50
C GLU A 254 -14.78 -7.72 -7.66
N LEU A 255 -15.27 -8.91 -8.02
CA LEU A 255 -14.94 -10.17 -7.35
C LEU A 255 -13.49 -10.62 -7.61
N PHE A 256 -12.91 -10.27 -8.76
CA PHE A 256 -11.55 -10.68 -9.15
C PHE A 256 -10.49 -9.59 -8.97
N ALA A 257 -10.86 -8.32 -8.80
CA ALA A 257 -9.95 -7.18 -8.60
C ALA A 257 -8.97 -7.33 -7.42
N PRO A 258 -9.32 -7.95 -6.26
CA PRO A 258 -8.36 -8.18 -5.19
C PRO A 258 -7.23 -9.15 -5.58
N THR A 259 -7.43 -9.99 -6.60
CA THR A 259 -6.50 -11.06 -6.97
C THR A 259 -5.57 -10.71 -8.14
N GLN A 260 -5.91 -9.72 -8.96
CA GLN A 260 -5.08 -9.34 -10.12
C GLN A 260 -3.92 -8.40 -9.76
N SER A 261 -4.06 -7.54 -8.75
CA SER A 261 -2.96 -6.67 -8.28
C SER A 261 -1.78 -7.46 -7.67
N LEU A 262 -1.96 -8.74 -7.35
CA LEU A 262 -0.92 -9.64 -6.85
C LEU A 262 -0.21 -10.45 -7.96
N ARG A 263 -0.75 -10.52 -9.18
CA ARG A 263 -0.26 -11.47 -10.21
C ARG A 263 0.56 -10.83 -11.33
N GLU A 264 0.41 -9.52 -11.55
CA GLU A 264 1.17 -8.81 -12.59
C GLU A 264 2.67 -8.63 -12.25
N GLY A 265 3.10 -8.99 -11.03
CA GLY A 265 4.50 -8.93 -10.60
C GLY A 265 5.38 -10.13 -10.98
N GLU A 266 4.85 -11.27 -11.42
CA GLU A 266 5.64 -12.52 -11.53
C GLU A 266 5.92 -13.02 -12.96
N THR A 267 5.24 -12.54 -14.01
CA THR A 267 5.32 -13.18 -15.35
C THR A 267 5.99 -12.35 -16.46
N GLY A 268 6.66 -11.25 -16.14
CA GLY A 268 7.26 -10.36 -17.15
C GLY A 268 8.70 -10.67 -17.60
N GLY A 269 9.28 -11.81 -17.23
CA GLY A 269 10.72 -12.09 -17.39
C GLY A 269 11.04 -13.42 -18.08
N ALA A 270 10.62 -13.60 -19.33
CA ALA A 270 11.14 -14.66 -20.20
C ALA A 270 11.12 -14.20 -21.67
N SER A 271 12.06 -13.33 -22.04
CA SER A 271 12.63 -13.20 -23.39
C SER A 271 13.83 -12.25 -23.34
#